data_AF-A0A6C2D2B9-F1
#
_entry.id   AF-A0A6C2D2B9-F1
#
_cell.length_a   1.000
_cell.length_b   1.000
_cell.length_c   1.000
_cell.angle_alpha   90.00
_cell.angle_beta   90.00
_cell.angle_gamma   90.00
#
_symmetry.space_group_name_H-M   'P 1'
#
loop_
_entity.id
_entity.type
_entity.pdbx_description
1 polymer ?
#
loop_
_entity_poly.entity_id
_entity_poly.type
_entity_poly.pdbx_seq_one_letter_code
_entity_poly.pdbx_strand_id
1 'polypeptide(L)'
;MKPGEKVLSLEANQAWAKRIYKKLLVVVPDLWEISEYGKSRVEGYGDLNLGVLVVAEGYRRIALSHYWKHDSGDMIPDPDMEIGVYREWEMAEALTYQDMYQYNDVYSGPDGQADRRYYLHCNAFLEKWLEALAEQGHLLRKEK
;
A
#
# COMPACT_ATOMS: atom_id res chain seq x y z
N MET A 1 5.18 20.59 9.27
CA MET A 1 6.01 19.40 9.04
C MET A 1 5.08 18.20 9.03
N LYS A 2 4.89 17.55 7.87
CA LYS A 2 3.99 16.40 7.73
C LYS A 2 4.67 15.20 8.43
N PRO A 3 3.91 14.30 9.09
CA PRO A 3 4.47 13.28 10.00
C PRO A 3 5.56 12.36 9.40
N GLY A 4 5.62 12.19 8.08
CA GLY A 4 6.64 11.39 7.38
C GLY A 4 8.04 12.02 7.24
N GLU A 5 8.23 13.31 7.50
CA GLU A 5 9.51 14.00 7.24
C GLU A 5 10.68 13.46 8.08
N LYS A 6 10.44 12.94 9.29
CA LYS A 6 11.52 12.42 10.15
C LYS A 6 11.99 11.03 9.75
N VAL A 7 11.09 10.11 9.39
CA VAL A 7 11.50 8.74 9.02
C VAL A 7 12.06 8.66 7.61
N LEU A 8 11.56 9.47 6.69
CA LEU A 8 12.10 9.59 5.33
C LEU A 8 13.37 10.47 5.26
N SER A 9 13.81 11.09 6.37
CA SER A 9 15.06 11.87 6.40
C SER A 9 16.32 11.02 6.24
N LEU A 10 16.24 9.71 6.50
CA LEU A 10 17.35 8.79 6.29
C LEU A 10 17.41 8.36 4.82
N GLU A 11 18.55 8.56 4.17
CA GLU A 11 18.74 8.19 2.75
C GLU A 11 18.37 6.73 2.45
N ALA A 12 18.67 5.81 3.37
CA ALA A 12 18.32 4.40 3.22
C ALA A 12 16.80 4.17 3.13
N ASN A 13 16.00 4.93 3.90
CA ASN A 13 14.55 4.85 3.87
C ASN A 13 13.99 5.47 2.58
N GLN A 14 14.62 6.52 2.05
CA GLN A 14 14.27 7.09 0.75
C GLN A 14 14.51 6.09 -0.39
N ALA A 15 15.68 5.44 -0.40
CA ALA A 15 16.00 4.42 -1.40
C ALA A 15 15.00 3.26 -1.36
N TRP A 16 14.57 2.87 -0.15
CA TRP A 16 13.54 1.85 0.04
C TRP A 16 12.18 2.29 -0.49
N ALA A 17 11.71 3.48 -0.10
CA ALA A 17 10.45 4.03 -0.56
C ALA A 17 10.38 4.17 -2.08
N LYS A 18 11.50 4.51 -2.74
CA LYS A 18 11.61 4.52 -4.21
C LYS A 18 11.48 3.13 -4.84
N ARG A 19 11.97 2.07 -4.19
CA ARG A 19 11.77 0.69 -4.67
C ARG A 19 10.32 0.27 -4.55
N ILE A 20 9.66 0.58 -3.43
CA ILE A 20 8.24 0.30 -3.22
C ILE A 20 7.42 1.01 -4.30
N TYR A 21 7.70 2.30 -4.57
CA TYR A 21 7.03 3.05 -5.62
C TYR A 21 7.13 2.36 -6.99
N LYS A 22 8.33 1.95 -7.40
CA LYS A 22 8.55 1.27 -8.67
C LYS A 22 7.76 -0.04 -8.77
N LYS A 23 7.78 -0.85 -7.70
CA LYS A 23 7.03 -2.11 -7.63
C LYS A 23 5.52 -1.87 -7.65
N LEU A 24 5.05 -0.84 -6.94
CA LEU A 24 3.65 -0.45 -6.95
C LEU A 24 3.18 -0.11 -8.37
N LEU A 25 3.98 0.63 -9.15
CA LEU A 25 3.63 0.97 -10.53
C LEU A 25 3.70 -0.22 -11.52
N VAL A 26 4.36 -1.33 -11.16
CA VAL A 26 4.26 -2.57 -11.94
C VAL A 26 2.86 -3.18 -11.79
N VAL A 27 2.32 -3.16 -10.57
CA VAL A 27 0.99 -3.70 -10.24
C VAL A 27 -0.12 -2.72 -10.63
N VAL A 28 0.10 -1.42 -10.48
CA VAL A 28 -0.87 -0.34 -10.71
C VAL A 28 -0.26 0.73 -11.64
N PRO A 29 -0.03 0.43 -12.93
CA PRO A 29 0.63 1.37 -13.86
C PRO A 29 -0.15 2.69 -14.03
N ASP A 30 -1.48 2.62 -13.97
CA ASP A 30 -2.36 3.78 -14.19
C ASP A 30 -2.79 4.43 -12.85
N LEU A 31 -1.99 4.27 -11.78
CA LEU A 31 -2.33 4.71 -10.42
C LEU A 31 -2.82 6.16 -10.35
N TRP A 32 -2.23 7.05 -11.16
CA TRP A 32 -2.56 8.47 -11.17
C TRP A 32 -3.82 8.80 -11.98
N GLU A 33 -4.36 7.85 -12.74
CA GLU A 33 -5.54 8.01 -13.58
C GLU A 33 -6.79 7.31 -13.01
N ILE A 34 -6.60 6.36 -12.10
CA ILE A 34 -7.70 5.71 -11.36
C ILE A 34 -8.27 6.73 -10.37
N SER A 35 -9.58 6.99 -10.42
CA SER A 35 -10.22 8.02 -9.59
C SER A 35 -10.69 7.51 -8.23
N GLU A 36 -11.14 6.26 -8.15
CA GLU A 36 -11.83 5.76 -6.95
C GLU A 36 -11.47 4.31 -6.64
N TYR A 37 -11.68 3.39 -7.60
CA TYR A 37 -11.57 1.96 -7.34
C TYR A 37 -10.93 1.22 -8.51
N GLY A 38 -10.30 0.09 -8.22
CA GLY A 38 -9.86 -0.89 -9.20
C GLY A 38 -9.89 -2.31 -8.64
N LYS A 39 -10.05 -3.30 -9.52
CA LYS A 39 -9.98 -4.71 -9.17
C LYS A 39 -9.18 -5.48 -10.21
N SER A 40 -8.31 -6.38 -9.74
CA SER A 40 -7.57 -7.31 -10.56
C SER A 40 -7.90 -8.75 -10.15
N ARG A 41 -8.14 -9.60 -11.15
CA ARG A 41 -8.40 -11.03 -10.96
C ARG A 41 -7.37 -11.83 -11.71
N VAL A 42 -6.79 -12.82 -11.04
CA VAL A 42 -5.89 -13.80 -11.63
C VAL A 42 -6.40 -15.17 -11.21
N GLU A 43 -6.53 -16.09 -12.17
CA GLU A 43 -6.97 -17.46 -11.88
C GLU A 43 -6.02 -18.14 -10.88
N GLY A 44 -6.58 -18.76 -9.84
CA GLY A 44 -5.80 -19.41 -8.77
C GLY A 44 -5.33 -18.50 -7.64
N TYR A 45 -5.56 -17.18 -7.73
CA TYR A 45 -5.22 -16.21 -6.69
C TYR A 45 -6.43 -15.39 -6.24
N GLY A 46 -6.33 -14.74 -5.09
CA GLY A 46 -7.39 -13.87 -4.57
C GLY A 46 -7.57 -12.60 -5.39
N ASP A 47 -8.78 -12.05 -5.43
CA ASP A 47 -9.03 -10.74 -6.05
C ASP A 47 -8.20 -9.66 -5.35
N LEU A 48 -7.40 -8.90 -6.09
CA LEU A 48 -6.72 -7.70 -5.58
C LEU A 48 -7.61 -6.49 -5.78
N ASN A 49 -7.89 -5.76 -4.69
CA ASN A 49 -8.70 -4.55 -4.69
C ASN A 49 -7.80 -3.33 -4.49
N LEU A 50 -8.17 -2.22 -5.14
CA LEU A 50 -7.59 -0.90 -4.95
C LEU A 50 -8.69 0.09 -4.59
N GLY A 51 -8.51 0.85 -3.53
CA GLY A 51 -9.33 2.03 -3.21
C GLY A 51 -8.46 3.29 -3.16
N VAL A 52 -8.90 4.39 -3.74
CA VAL A 52 -8.27 5.71 -3.63
C VAL A 52 -8.95 6.47 -2.50
N LEU A 53 -8.24 6.63 -1.38
CA LEU A 53 -8.79 7.19 -0.14
C LEU A 53 -8.59 8.70 -0.04
N VAL A 54 -7.45 9.20 -0.54
CA VAL A 54 -7.13 10.64 -0.57
C VAL A 54 -6.47 10.98 -1.89
N VAL A 55 -6.91 12.08 -2.49
CA VAL A 55 -6.27 12.71 -3.64
C VAL A 55 -5.84 14.12 -3.24
N ALA A 56 -4.55 14.41 -3.40
CA ALA A 56 -4.00 15.76 -3.29
C ALA A 56 -2.98 15.98 -4.41
N GLU A 57 -2.59 17.23 -4.62
CA GLU A 57 -1.51 17.54 -5.57
C GLU A 57 -0.24 16.78 -5.18
N GLY A 58 0.27 15.97 -6.11
CA GLY A 58 1.47 15.15 -5.90
C GLY A 58 1.33 13.97 -4.92
N TYR A 59 0.15 13.75 -4.33
CA TYR A 59 -0.03 12.74 -3.29
C TYR A 59 -1.31 11.93 -3.46
N ARG A 60 -1.20 10.62 -3.22
CA ARG A 60 -2.34 9.71 -3.05
C ARG A 60 -2.20 8.89 -1.78
N ARG A 61 -3.30 8.72 -1.05
CA ARG A 61 -3.46 7.64 -0.08
C ARG A 61 -4.34 6.58 -0.73
N ILE A 62 -3.85 5.36 -0.84
CA ILE A 62 -4.58 4.24 -1.42
C ILE A 62 -4.69 3.10 -0.42
N ALA A 63 -5.72 2.27 -0.56
CA ALA A 63 -5.80 0.95 0.05
C ALA A 63 -5.57 -0.12 -1.02
N LEU A 64 -4.70 -1.09 -0.74
CA LEU A 64 -4.60 -2.33 -1.48
C LEU A 64 -5.00 -3.49 -0.58
N SER A 65 -5.86 -4.38 -1.07
CA SER A 65 -6.36 -5.47 -0.24
C SER A 65 -6.77 -6.74 -0.98
N HIS A 66 -6.55 -7.84 -0.29
CA HIS A 66 -7.23 -9.11 -0.50
C HIS A 66 -8.21 -9.34 0.64
N TYR A 67 -9.35 -9.91 0.30
CA TYR A 67 -10.33 -10.36 1.28
C TYR A 67 -10.81 -11.77 0.92
N TRP A 68 -11.06 -12.56 1.94
CA TRP A 68 -11.80 -13.81 1.82
C TRP A 68 -13.07 -13.75 2.65
N LYS A 69 -14.11 -14.46 2.20
CA LYS A 69 -15.38 -14.54 2.91
C LYS A 69 -15.34 -15.73 3.85
N HIS A 70 -15.43 -15.48 5.15
CA HIS A 70 -15.52 -16.51 6.17
C HIS A 70 -16.93 -17.14 6.21
N ASP A 71 -17.04 -18.34 6.77
CA ASP A 71 -18.31 -19.08 6.88
C ASP A 71 -19.37 -18.32 7.73
N SER A 72 -18.94 -17.41 8.61
CA SER A 72 -19.85 -16.49 9.33
C SER A 72 -20.51 -15.46 8.42
N GLY A 73 -19.98 -15.26 7.20
CA GLY A 73 -20.38 -14.22 6.27
C GLY A 73 -19.49 -12.98 6.28
N ASP A 74 -18.56 -12.89 7.24
CA ASP A 74 -17.64 -11.76 7.38
C ASP A 74 -16.57 -11.75 6.27
N MET A 75 -16.19 -10.56 5.83
CA MET A 75 -15.03 -10.38 4.94
C MET A 75 -13.79 -10.18 5.81
N ILE A 76 -12.80 -11.05 5.66
CA ILE A 76 -11.58 -11.06 6.46
C ILE A 76 -10.40 -10.60 5.59
N PRO A 77 -9.62 -9.59 6.02
CA PRO A 77 -8.46 -9.10 5.27
C PRO A 77 -7.32 -10.11 5.28
N ASP A 78 -6.66 -10.30 4.13
CA ASP A 78 -5.48 -11.17 3.98
C ASP A 78 -4.59 -10.80 2.78
N PRO A 79 -3.91 -9.63 2.78
CA PRO A 79 -3.92 -8.54 3.76
C PRO A 79 -4.77 -7.32 3.31
N ASP A 80 -4.91 -6.30 4.16
CA ASP A 80 -5.32 -4.94 3.80
C ASP A 80 -4.23 -3.94 4.23
N MET A 81 -3.80 -3.07 3.31
CA MET A 81 -2.77 -2.06 3.57
C MET A 81 -3.15 -0.70 2.99
N GLU A 82 -2.99 0.34 3.79
CA GLU A 82 -2.98 1.71 3.29
C GLU A 82 -1.56 2.17 2.96
N ILE A 83 -1.43 2.87 1.83
CA ILE A 83 -0.14 3.25 1.23
C ILE A 83 -0.18 4.74 0.90
N GLY A 84 0.85 5.46 1.34
CA GLY A 84 1.11 6.84 0.94
C GLY A 84 1.99 6.84 -0.31
N VAL A 85 1.57 7.56 -1.35
CA VAL A 85 2.27 7.62 -2.64
C VAL A 85 2.56 9.07 -2.99
N TYR A 86 3.83 9.38 -3.22
CA TYR A 86 4.36 10.72 -3.48
C TYR A 86 4.93 10.79 -4.90
N ARG A 87 4.26 11.54 -5.79
CA ARG A 87 4.55 11.57 -7.22
C ARG A 87 5.90 12.18 -7.53
N GLU A 88 6.16 13.38 -7.01
CA GLU A 88 7.33 14.18 -7.33
C GLU A 88 8.62 13.56 -6.79
N TRP A 89 8.51 12.78 -5.71
CA TRP A 89 9.64 12.10 -5.10
C TRP A 89 9.82 10.66 -5.60
N GLU A 90 8.87 10.15 -6.38
CA GLU A 90 8.78 8.76 -6.83
C GLU A 90 8.90 7.79 -5.65
N MET A 91 8.16 8.05 -4.57
CA MET A 91 8.23 7.29 -3.32
C MET A 91 6.87 6.75 -2.93
N ALA A 92 6.85 5.58 -2.32
CA ALA A 92 5.68 5.02 -1.65
C ALA A 92 6.09 4.37 -0.34
N GLU A 93 5.20 4.42 0.65
CA GLU A 93 5.39 3.82 1.96
C GLU A 93 4.10 3.20 2.48
N ALA A 94 4.21 2.14 3.29
CA ALA A 94 3.09 1.64 4.06
C ALA A 94 2.71 2.64 5.16
N LEU A 95 1.41 2.90 5.30
CA LEU A 95 0.80 3.67 6.39
C LEU A 95 0.16 2.74 7.41
N THR A 96 -0.42 1.64 6.94
CA THR A 96 -1.02 0.60 7.79
C THR A 96 -0.70 -0.79 7.27
N TYR A 97 -0.93 -1.78 8.12
CA TYR A 97 -1.03 -3.19 7.76
C TYR A 97 -2.14 -3.82 8.60
N GLN A 98 -2.98 -4.64 7.98
CA GLN A 98 -4.01 -5.42 8.66
C GLN A 98 -4.10 -6.84 8.08
N ASP A 99 -4.25 -7.80 8.98
CA ASP A 99 -4.70 -9.16 8.69
C ASP A 99 -5.74 -9.59 9.74
N MET A 100 -6.09 -10.88 9.77
CA MET A 100 -7.05 -11.41 10.73
C MET A 100 -6.60 -11.37 12.21
N TYR A 101 -5.31 -11.17 12.48
CA TYR A 101 -4.70 -11.24 13.81
C TYR A 101 -4.23 -9.89 14.34
N GLN A 102 -3.88 -8.95 13.47
CA GLN A 102 -3.26 -7.69 13.88
C GLN A 102 -3.63 -6.51 12.98
N TYR A 103 -3.53 -5.32 13.58
CA TYR A 103 -3.58 -4.04 12.91
C TYR A 103 -2.40 -3.18 13.38
N ASN A 104 -1.60 -2.71 12.44
CA ASN A 104 -0.40 -1.92 12.70
C ASN A 104 -0.51 -0.57 11.98
N ASP A 105 -0.59 0.52 12.74
CA ASP A 105 -0.58 1.90 12.21
C ASP A 105 0.84 2.47 12.35
N VAL A 106 1.46 2.77 11.22
CA VAL A 106 2.85 3.28 11.18
C VAL A 106 2.99 4.58 11.94
N TYR A 107 1.97 5.44 11.96
CA TYR A 107 2.02 6.79 12.54
C TYR A 107 1.27 6.89 13.89
N SER A 108 1.18 5.78 14.63
CA SER A 108 0.51 5.71 15.94
C SER A 108 1.31 6.29 17.11
N GLY A 109 2.53 6.80 16.88
CA GLY A 109 3.39 7.34 17.94
C GLY A 109 2.93 8.72 18.44
N PRO A 110 3.53 9.22 19.54
CA PRO A 110 3.23 10.54 20.08
C PRO A 110 3.36 11.64 19.03
N ASP A 111 2.36 12.52 18.95
CA ASP A 111 2.26 13.62 17.97
C ASP A 111 2.25 13.13 16.51
N GLY A 112 1.76 11.91 16.26
CA GLY A 112 1.70 11.29 14.94
C GLY A 112 3.07 10.84 14.44
N GLN A 113 4.09 10.73 15.30
CA GLN A 113 5.38 10.21 14.89
C GLN A 113 5.29 8.74 14.48
N ALA A 114 6.10 8.36 13.51
CA ALA A 114 6.14 6.98 13.08
C ALA A 114 6.72 6.07 14.18
N ASP A 115 6.03 4.97 14.47
CA ASP A 115 6.59 3.86 15.21
C ASP A 115 7.61 3.13 14.31
N ARG A 116 8.88 3.15 14.69
CA ARG A 116 9.96 2.56 13.90
C ARG A 116 9.77 1.06 13.65
N ARG A 117 9.19 0.32 14.61
CA ARG A 117 8.95 -1.12 14.45
C ARG A 117 7.90 -1.35 13.38
N TYR A 118 6.80 -0.61 13.42
CA TYR A 118 5.73 -0.73 12.42
C TYR A 118 6.17 -0.22 11.06
N TYR A 119 6.90 0.90 10.99
CA TYR A 119 7.46 1.38 9.73
C TYR A 119 8.30 0.30 9.03
N LEU A 120 9.24 -0.32 9.75
CA LEU A 120 10.12 -1.35 9.17
C LEU A 120 9.33 -2.61 8.77
N HIS A 121 8.42 -3.06 9.64
CA HIS A 121 7.63 -4.25 9.39
C HIS A 121 6.69 -4.09 8.19
N CYS A 122 5.87 -3.04 8.20
CA CYS A 122 4.85 -2.81 7.17
C CYS A 122 5.49 -2.54 5.80
N ASN A 123 6.58 -1.76 5.72
CA ASN A 123 7.28 -1.54 4.44
C ASN A 123 7.99 -2.80 3.91
N ALA A 124 8.54 -3.64 4.79
CA ALA A 124 9.12 -4.91 4.38
C ALA A 124 8.08 -5.90 3.85
N PHE A 125 6.91 -5.95 4.50
CA PHE A 125 5.79 -6.74 4.01
C PHE A 125 5.30 -6.20 2.66
N LEU A 126 5.01 -4.89 2.57
CA LEU A 126 4.51 -4.26 1.35
C LEU A 126 5.45 -4.49 0.16
N GLU A 127 6.76 -4.29 0.35
CA GLU A 127 7.73 -4.48 -0.72
C GLU A 127 7.71 -5.91 -1.29
N LYS A 128 7.65 -6.93 -0.42
CA LYS A 128 7.58 -8.33 -0.84
C LYS A 128 6.24 -8.71 -1.42
N TRP A 129 5.16 -8.17 -0.86
CA TRP A 129 3.81 -8.44 -1.35
C TRP A 129 3.61 -7.88 -2.75
N LEU A 130 4.10 -6.67 -3.03
CA LEU A 130 4.07 -6.10 -4.39
C LEU A 130 4.88 -6.92 -5.40
N GLU A 131 6.03 -7.51 -5.00
CA GLU A 131 6.75 -8.47 -5.84
C GLU A 131 5.90 -9.70 -6.15
N ALA A 132 5.29 -10.31 -5.12
CA ALA A 132 4.44 -11.48 -5.30
C ALA A 132 3.22 -11.17 -6.18
N LEU A 133 2.55 -10.02 -5.99
CA LEU A 133 1.43 -9.60 -6.82
C LEU A 133 1.85 -9.45 -8.30
N ALA A 134 3.02 -8.88 -8.56
CA ALA A 134 3.55 -8.76 -9.91
C ALA A 134 3.88 -10.13 -10.52
N GLU A 135 4.49 -11.05 -9.76
CA GLU A 135 4.78 -12.43 -10.19
C GLU A 135 3.53 -13.25 -10.46
N GLN A 136 2.47 -13.04 -9.67
CA GLN A 136 1.15 -13.64 -9.89
C GLN A 136 0.47 -13.09 -11.15
N GLY A 137 0.88 -11.92 -11.63
CA GLY A 137 0.30 -11.27 -12.82
C GLY A 137 -0.87 -10.35 -12.49
N HIS A 138 -1.03 -9.92 -11.23
CA HIS A 138 -2.00 -8.89 -10.89
C HIS A 138 -1.66 -7.58 -11.59
N LEU A 139 -2.70 -6.97 -12.16
CA LEU A 139 -2.59 -5.71 -12.88
C LEU A 139 -3.88 -4.90 -12.71
N LEU A 140 -3.75 -3.72 -12.12
CA LEU A 140 -4.80 -2.73 -11.91
C LEU A 140 -4.63 -1.59 -12.90
N ARG A 141 -5.56 -1.49 -13.85
CA ARG A 141 -5.58 -0.44 -14.86
C ARG A 141 -6.82 0.42 -14.71
N LYS A 142 -6.76 1.60 -15.31
CA LYS A 142 -7.97 2.42 -15.45
C LYS A 142 -8.98 1.68 -16.32
N GLU A 143 -10.23 1.62 -15.87
CA GLU A 143 -11.34 1.14 -16.70
C GLU A 143 -11.52 2.04 -17.93
N LYS A 144 -11.77 1.44 -19.10
CA LYS A 144 -11.89 2.16 -20.38
C LYS A 144 -13.17 2.97 -20.47
#